data_AF-A0A7W0P4G9-F1
#
_entry.id   AF-A0A7W0P4G9-F1
#
_cell.length_a   1.000
_cell.length_b   1.000
_cell.length_c   1.000
_cell.angle_alpha   90.00
_cell.angle_beta   90.00
_cell.angle_gamma   90.00
#
_symmetry.space_group_name_H-M   'P 1'
#
loop_
_entity.id
_entity.type
_entity.pdbx_description
1 polymer ?
#
loop_
_entity_poly.entity_id
_entity_poly.type
_entity_poly.pdbx_seq_one_letter_code
_entity_poly.pdbx_strand_id
1 'polypeptide(L)' 'MPTYPNVAIADWEAFVPEDALQEDGIHPDDGFERLESELVLPLLAEWRATLTNGGATSCGREVVREAA' A
#
# COMPACT_ATOMS: atom_id res chain seq x y z
N MET A 1 -9.29 14.47 -3.68
CA MET A 1 -9.45 13.06 -4.12
C MET A 1 -10.26 12.31 -3.07
N PRO A 2 -11.13 11.37 -3.46
CA PRO A 2 -11.78 10.49 -2.49
C PRO A 2 -10.72 9.72 -1.70
N THR A 3 -10.87 9.67 -0.39
CA THR A 3 -10.01 8.91 0.53
C THR A 3 -10.77 7.64 0.95
N TYR A 4 -10.19 6.48 0.65
CA TYR A 4 -10.75 5.19 1.05
C TYR A 4 -10.03 4.70 2.31
N PRO A 5 -10.76 4.23 3.33
CA PRO A 5 -10.19 3.95 4.66
C PRO A 5 -9.21 2.78 4.71
N ASN A 6 -9.21 1.90 3.70
CA ASN A 6 -8.37 0.70 3.65
C ASN A 6 -7.51 0.68 2.37
N VAL A 7 -6.98 1.83 1.98
CA VAL A 7 -6.14 1.99 0.80
C VAL A 7 -4.82 2.60 1.22
N ALA A 8 -3.73 2.01 0.73
CA ALA A 8 -2.39 2.58 0.77
C ALA A 8 -1.90 2.73 -0.67
N ILE A 9 -1.06 3.73 -0.92
CA ILE A 9 -0.46 3.99 -2.23
C ILE A 9 1.03 3.62 -2.12
N ALA A 10 1.45 2.66 -2.94
CA ALA A 10 2.84 2.41 -3.25
C ALA A 10 3.21 3.31 -4.44
N ASP A 11 3.78 4.48 -4.17
CA ASP A 11 4.10 5.46 -5.20
C ASP A 11 5.45 5.12 -5.85
N TRP A 12 5.38 4.33 -6.94
CA TRP A 12 6.57 3.90 -7.68
C TRP A 12 7.36 5.07 -8.25
N GLU A 13 6.66 6.03 -8.88
CA GLU A 13 7.27 7.18 -9.54
C GLU A 13 8.03 8.06 -8.54
N ALA A 14 7.48 8.27 -7.35
CA ALA A 14 8.17 9.02 -6.30
C ALA A 14 9.32 8.23 -5.62
N PHE A 15 9.26 6.89 -5.64
CA PHE A 15 10.21 6.03 -4.94
C PHE A 15 11.44 5.68 -5.78
N VAL A 16 11.26 5.40 -7.07
CA VAL A 16 12.31 4.87 -7.94
C VAL A 16 13.23 5.99 -8.46
N PRO A 17 14.56 5.90 -8.27
CA PRO A 17 15.50 6.76 -8.96
C PRO A 17 15.51 6.47 -10.47
N GLU A 18 15.59 7.51 -11.31
CA GLU A 18 15.68 7.33 -12.77
C GLU A 18 16.92 6.51 -13.20
N ASP A 19 18.02 6.63 -12.45
CA ASP A 19 19.27 5.89 -12.71
C ASP A 19 19.24 4.44 -12.22
N ALA A 20 18.13 4.01 -11.60
CA ALA A 20 17.89 2.63 -11.20
C ALA A 20 17.00 1.87 -12.21
N LEU A 21 16.66 2.49 -13.35
CA LEU A 21 15.85 1.92 -14.41
C LEU A 21 16.70 1.67 -15.67
N GLN A 22 16.28 0.68 -16.46
CA GLN A 22 16.83 0.42 -17.78
C GLN A 22 16.51 1.58 -18.74
N GLU A 23 17.10 1.56 -19.94
CA GLU A 23 16.92 2.59 -20.97
C GLU A 23 15.45 2.84 -21.35
N ASP A 24 14.57 1.87 -21.12
CA ASP A 24 13.13 2.02 -21.36
C ASP A 24 12.37 2.82 -20.28
N GLY A 25 13.01 3.11 -19.15
CA GLY A 25 12.42 3.85 -18.03
C GLY A 25 11.31 3.09 -17.29
N ILE A 26 11.20 1.77 -17.49
CA ILE A 26 10.13 0.94 -16.91
C ILE A 26 10.71 -0.16 -16.05
N HIS A 27 11.69 -0.91 -16.56
CA HIS A 27 12.25 -2.06 -15.86
C HIS A 27 13.38 -1.62 -14.91
N PRO A 28 13.48 -2.19 -13.70
CA PRO A 28 14.66 -2.00 -12.86
C PRO A 28 15.93 -2.48 -13.58
N ASP A 29 17.02 -1.73 -13.40
CA ASP A 29 18.34 -2.10 -13.90
C ASP A 29 18.99 -3.20 -13.04
N ASP A 30 20.07 -3.79 -13.54
CA ASP A 30 20.81 -4.84 -12.85
C ASP A 30 21.29 -4.37 -11.46
N GLY A 31 20.99 -5.16 -10.42
CA GLY A 31 21.27 -4.82 -9.02
C GLY A 31 20.17 -4.04 -8.31
N PHE A 32 19.12 -3.61 -9.03
CA PHE A 32 17.95 -2.90 -8.49
C PHE A 32 16.67 -3.75 -8.51
N GLU A 33 16.77 -5.06 -8.71
CA GLU A 33 15.63 -5.97 -8.87
C GLU A 33 14.71 -6.01 -7.64
N ARG A 34 15.18 -5.52 -6.49
CA ARG A 34 14.45 -5.53 -5.22
C ARG A 34 13.61 -4.28 -4.96
N LEU A 35 13.73 -3.23 -5.77
CA LEU A 35 13.05 -1.96 -5.51
C LEU A 35 11.53 -2.10 -5.33
N GLU A 36 10.88 -2.94 -6.14
CA GLU A 36 9.43 -3.21 -6.01
C GLU A 36 9.10 -3.83 -4.65
N SER A 37 9.87 -4.84 -4.24
CA SER A 37 9.68 -5.48 -2.95
C SER A 37 10.00 -4.56 -1.78
N GLU A 38 11.02 -3.71 -1.89
CA GLU A 38 11.37 -2.71 -0.87
C GLU A 38 10.26 -1.67 -0.67
N LEU A 39 9.58 -1.28 -1.76
CA LEU A 39 8.42 -0.39 -1.71
C LEU A 39 7.18 -1.06 -1.10
N VAL A 40 6.87 -2.29 -1.52
CA VAL A 40 5.58 -2.94 -1.20
C VAL A 40 5.58 -3.69 0.13
N LEU A 41 6.71 -4.30 0.52
CA LEU A 41 6.77 -5.14 1.74
C LEU A 41 6.40 -4.40 3.03
N PRO A 42 6.81 -3.14 3.27
CA PRO A 42 6.41 -2.40 4.47
C PRO A 42 4.89 -2.24 4.58
N LEU A 43 4.20 -1.93 3.47
CA LEU A 43 2.74 -1.76 3.43
C LEU A 43 2.03 -3.09 3.75
N LEU A 44 2.48 -4.19 3.14
CA LEU A 44 1.92 -5.51 3.39
C LEU A 44 2.17 -5.98 4.83
N ALA A 45 3.33 -5.64 5.41
CA ALA A 45 3.66 -5.97 6.78
C ALA A 45 2.72 -5.26 7.78
N GLU A 46 2.42 -3.98 7.55
CA GLU A 46 1.47 -3.21 8.37
C GLU A 46 0.06 -3.81 8.31
N TRP A 47 -0.41 -4.17 7.11
CA TRP A 47 -1.72 -4.82 6.95
C TRP A 47 -1.79 -6.17 7.64
N ARG A 48 -0.73 -6.98 7.52
CA ARG A 48 -0.63 -8.25 8.23
C ARG A 48 -0.61 -8.06 9.75
N ALA A 49 0.09 -7.06 10.26
CA ALA A 49 0.11 -6.73 11.69
C ALA A 49 -1.28 -6.30 12.18
N THR A 50 -1.99 -5.51 11.37
CA THR A 50 -3.38 -5.09 11.62
C THR A 50 -4.31 -6.31 11.73
N LEU A 51 -4.22 -7.27 10.81
CA LEU A 51 -5.06 -8.48 10.85
C LEU A 51 -4.79 -9.39 12.05
N THR A 52 -3.56 -9.39 12.57
CA THR A 52 -3.15 -10.31 13.63
C THR A 52 -3.36 -9.75 15.04
N ASN A 53 -3.12 -8.45 15.28
CA ASN A 53 -3.06 -7.90 16.64
C ASN A 53 -3.52 -6.43 16.81
N GLY A 54 -3.97 -5.72 15.77
CA GLY A 54 -4.18 -4.26 15.86
C GLY A 54 -5.34 -3.66 15.06
N GLY A 55 -6.08 -4.48 14.32
CA GLY A 55 -7.16 -4.03 13.44
C GLY A 55 -8.47 -3.79 14.17
N ALA A 56 -9.28 -2.89 13.61
CA ALA A 56 -10.65 -2.70 14.05
C ALA A 56 -11.43 -4.01 13.91
N THR A 57 -11.92 -4.56 15.02
CA THR A 57 -12.74 -5.79 15.05
C THR A 57 -14.21 -5.53 14.76
N SER A 58 -14.61 -4.26 14.64
CA SER A 58 -15.94 -3.84 14.23
C SER A 58 -15.85 -2.54 13.45
N CYS A 59 -16.74 -2.38 12.47
CA CYS A 59 -16.97 -1.09 11.84
C CYS A 59 -17.79 -0.25 12.80
N GLY A 60 -17.24 0.86 13.33
CA GLY A 60 -17.89 1.76 14.28
C GLY A 60 -19.04 2.59 13.70
N ARG A 61 -19.94 1.99 12.92
CA ARG A 61 -21.17 2.63 12.46
C ARG A 61 -22.35 1.98 13.18
N GLU A 62 -22.96 2.73 14.08
CA GLU A 62 -24.30 2.43 14.55
C GLU A 62 -25.22 2.44 13.32
N VAL A 63 -25.70 1.26 12.92
CA VAL A 63 -26.71 1.15 11.87
C VAL A 63 -28.02 1.61 12.49
N VAL A 64 -28.31 2.90 12.41
CA VAL A 64 -29.64 3.42 12.75
C VAL A 64 -30.58 2.89 11.67
N ARG A 65 -31.32 1.83 11.97
CA ARG A 65 -32.44 1.40 11.13
C ARG A 65 -33.59 2.36 11.41
N GLU A 66 -34.10 3.05 10.41
CA GLU A 66 -35.37 3.77 10.53
C GLU A 66 -36.44 2.78 11.01
N ALA A 67 -37.12 3.12 12.10
CA ALA A 67 -38.26 2.36 12.58
C ALA A 67 -39.39 2.47 11.56
N ALA A 68 -39.98 1.32 11.21
CA ALA A 68 -41.11 1.21 10.29
C ALA A 68 -42.40 1.82 10.87
#